data_AF-A0A661E8H6-F1
#
_entry.id   AF-A0A661E8H6-F1
#
_cell.length_a   1.000
_cell.length_b   1.000
_cell.length_c   1.000
_cell.angle_alpha   90.00
_cell.angle_beta   90.00
_cell.angle_gamma   90.00
#
_symmetry.space_group_name_H-M   'P 1'
#
loop_
_entity.id
_entity.type
_entity.pdbx_description
1 polymer ?
#
loop_
_entity_poly.entity_id
_entity_poly.type
_entity_poly.pdbx_seq_one_letter_code
_entity_poly.pdbx_strand_id
1 'polypeptide(L)'
;MLFSFLNSYRRSIATTALLALALAFAFSSLRINAWEAVLPLFEWMETSWFGVIGKTWGGAFAVVQAIHLLAMALSGGAILISNGRLLGLLLRDQPVQTILIKSHRLFVISLIIAIISGVFMACGVATKIIYLPVYWIKMLALTAGVLFTFTIKQPLLADGVENLNPWVVRAAAVASLTVWFTVAATGRWIGYSG
;
A
#
# COMPACT_ATOMS: atom_id res chain seq x y z
N MET A 1 -30.07 -8.72 -25.48
CA MET A 1 -29.91 -9.00 -24.04
C MET A 1 -28.45 -9.00 -23.59
N LEU A 2 -27.55 -9.78 -24.20
CA LEU A 2 -26.13 -9.86 -23.79
C LEU A 2 -25.40 -8.50 -23.78
N PHE A 3 -25.56 -7.69 -24.83
CA PHE A 3 -24.95 -6.35 -24.93
C PHE A 3 -25.43 -5.37 -23.84
N SER A 4 -26.70 -5.45 -23.44
CA SER A 4 -27.26 -4.62 -22.37
C SER A 4 -26.71 -5.03 -21.00
N PHE A 5 -26.60 -6.33 -20.74
CA PHE A 5 -25.98 -6.85 -19.52
C PHE A 5 -24.50 -6.46 -19.41
N LEU A 6 -23.71 -6.62 -20.48
CA LEU A 6 -22.30 -6.25 -20.51
C LEU A 6 -22.08 -4.75 -20.25
N ASN A 7 -22.99 -3.90 -20.74
CA ASN A 7 -22.88 -2.45 -20.53
C ASN A 7 -23.25 -2.04 -19.10
N SER A 8 -24.25 -2.68 -18.48
CA SER A 8 -24.63 -2.45 -17.07
C SER A 8 -23.53 -2.82 -16.08
N TYR A 9 -22.72 -3.84 -16.40
CA TYR A 9 -21.64 -4.32 -15.54
C TYR A 9 -20.23 -3.98 -16.05
N ARG A 10 -20.10 -3.06 -17.01
CA ARG A 10 -18.83 -2.74 -17.68
C ARG A 10 -17.67 -2.50 -16.70
N ARG A 11 -17.94 -1.78 -15.60
CA ARG A 11 -16.95 -1.50 -14.56
C ARG A 11 -16.54 -2.76 -13.79
N SER A 12 -17.50 -3.58 -13.36
CA SER A 12 -17.24 -4.84 -12.65
C SER A 12 -16.53 -5.88 -13.52
N ILE A 13 -16.87 -5.94 -14.80
CA ILE A 13 -16.21 -6.81 -15.77
C ILE A 13 -14.77 -6.34 -15.99
N ALA A 14 -14.55 -5.03 -16.18
CA ALA A 14 -13.22 -4.47 -16.33
C ALA A 14 -12.34 -4.72 -15.09
N THR A 15 -12.86 -4.53 -13.88
CA THR A 15 -12.11 -4.81 -12.64
C THR A 15 -11.78 -6.29 -12.51
N THR A 16 -12.73 -7.18 -12.82
CA THR A 16 -12.49 -8.63 -12.73
C THR A 16 -11.45 -9.08 -13.75
N ALA A 17 -11.52 -8.57 -14.99
CA ALA A 17 -10.53 -8.83 -16.02
C ALA A 17 -9.13 -8.32 -15.62
N LEU A 18 -9.04 -7.11 -15.05
CA LEU A 18 -7.79 -6.55 -14.54
C LEU A 18 -7.19 -7.41 -13.42
N LEU A 19 -8.01 -7.86 -12.46
CA LEU A 19 -7.57 -8.74 -11.39
C LEU A 19 -7.09 -10.10 -11.94
N ALA A 20 -7.82 -10.67 -12.90
CA ALA A 20 -7.44 -11.93 -13.54
C ALA A 20 -6.12 -11.79 -14.32
N LEU A 21 -5.94 -10.68 -15.06
CA LEU A 21 -4.69 -10.39 -15.77
C LEU A 21 -3.52 -10.18 -14.79
N ALA A 22 -3.74 -9.46 -13.69
CA ALA A 22 -2.73 -9.26 -12.66
C ALA A 22 -2.31 -10.58 -12.01
N LEU A 23 -3.27 -11.46 -11.71
CA LEU A 23 -3.01 -12.83 -11.22
C LEU A 23 -2.26 -13.66 -12.27
N ALA A 24 -2.70 -13.65 -13.53
CA ALA A 24 -2.04 -14.39 -14.60
C ALA A 24 -0.58 -13.94 -14.76
N PHE A 25 -0.33 -12.62 -14.76
CA PHE A 25 1.03 -12.07 -14.78
C PHE A 25 1.85 -12.54 -13.57
N ALA A 26 1.29 -12.46 -12.36
CA ALA A 26 1.95 -12.88 -11.13
C ALA A 26 2.36 -14.37 -11.13
N PHE A 27 1.58 -15.24 -11.79
CA PHE A 27 1.90 -16.68 -11.90
C PHE A 27 2.66 -17.07 -13.19
N SER A 28 2.77 -16.18 -14.16
CA SER A 28 3.49 -16.41 -15.42
C SER A 28 5.02 -16.24 -15.32
N SER A 29 5.76 -16.79 -16.28
CA SER A 29 7.19 -16.52 -16.48
C SER A 29 7.48 -15.10 -16.96
N LEU A 30 6.49 -14.35 -17.47
CA LEU A 30 6.65 -12.96 -17.90
C LEU A 30 7.15 -12.05 -16.79
N ARG A 31 6.84 -12.38 -15.53
CA ARG A 31 7.35 -11.66 -14.36
C ARG A 31 8.88 -11.74 -14.25
N ILE A 32 9.48 -12.86 -14.66
CA ILE A 32 10.93 -13.08 -14.58
C ILE A 32 11.63 -12.15 -15.57
N ASN A 33 11.13 -12.08 -16.81
CA ASN A 33 11.62 -11.13 -17.81
C ASN A 33 11.49 -9.68 -17.33
N ALA A 34 10.40 -9.35 -16.63
CA ALA A 34 10.21 -8.02 -16.06
C ALA A 34 11.23 -7.72 -14.94
N TRP A 35 11.60 -8.71 -14.11
CA TRP A 35 12.65 -8.57 -13.09
C TRP A 35 14.03 -8.37 -13.72
N GLU A 36 14.37 -9.15 -14.74
CA GLU A 36 15.62 -9.00 -15.48
C GLU A 36 15.73 -7.60 -16.13
N ALA A 37 14.63 -7.10 -16.70
CA ALA A 37 14.61 -5.78 -17.32
C ALA A 37 14.89 -4.63 -16.34
N VAL A 38 14.54 -4.79 -15.05
CA VAL A 38 14.78 -3.77 -14.02
C VAL A 38 16.03 -4.04 -13.18
N LEU A 39 16.72 -5.17 -13.37
CA LEU A 39 17.93 -5.52 -12.63
C LEU A 39 19.01 -4.42 -12.64
N PRO A 40 19.32 -3.76 -13.77
CA PRO A 40 20.33 -2.69 -13.79
C PRO A 40 19.99 -1.52 -12.84
N LEU A 41 18.69 -1.23 -12.64
CA LEU A 41 18.26 -0.21 -11.68
C LEU A 41 18.55 -0.65 -10.24
N PHE A 42 18.31 -1.91 -9.90
CA PHE A 42 18.60 -2.43 -8.55
C PHE A 42 20.10 -2.49 -8.28
N GLU A 43 20.90 -2.88 -9.26
CA GLU A 43 22.38 -2.84 -9.16
C GLU A 43 22.88 -1.40 -8.96
N TRP A 44 22.32 -0.43 -9.70
CA TRP A 44 22.62 0.98 -9.49
C TRP A 44 22.19 1.48 -8.11
N MET A 45 20.98 1.11 -7.65
CA MET A 45 20.51 1.46 -6.30
C MET A 45 21.47 0.95 -5.23
N GLU A 46 22.03 -0.25 -5.40
CA GLU A 46 22.95 -0.83 -4.43
C GLU A 46 24.36 -0.24 -4.42
N THR A 47 24.78 0.33 -5.56
CA THR A 47 26.07 1.03 -5.70
C THR A 47 25.95 2.53 -5.43
N SER A 48 24.73 3.06 -5.35
CA SER A 48 24.46 4.46 -4.99
C SER A 48 24.99 4.81 -3.60
N TRP A 49 25.12 6.11 -3.32
CA TRP A 49 25.51 6.61 -1.99
C TRP A 49 24.62 5.99 -0.89
N PHE A 50 23.30 5.93 -1.08
CA PHE A 50 22.39 5.34 -0.10
C PHE A 50 22.63 3.84 0.08
N GLY A 51 22.89 3.11 -0.99
CA GLY A 51 23.23 1.69 -0.94
C GLY A 51 24.54 1.44 -0.18
N VAL A 52 25.57 2.26 -0.45
CA VAL A 52 26.86 2.18 0.24
C VAL A 52 26.71 2.49 1.73
N ILE A 53 25.98 3.56 2.11
CA ILE A 53 25.71 3.84 3.53
C ILE A 53 24.99 2.66 4.17
N GLY A 54 23.88 2.21 3.56
CA GLY A 54 23.02 1.17 4.10
C GLY A 54 23.75 -0.15 4.36
N LYS A 55 24.73 -0.49 3.51
CA LYS A 55 25.56 -1.70 3.65
C LYS A 55 26.71 -1.54 4.63
N THR A 56 27.34 -0.36 4.66
CA THR A 56 28.59 -0.15 5.41
C THR A 56 28.33 0.21 6.87
N TRP A 57 27.27 0.97 7.14
CA TRP A 57 26.98 1.53 8.46
C TRP A 57 25.71 0.91 9.03
N GLY A 58 25.84 -0.25 9.70
CA GLY A 58 24.70 -0.96 10.28
C GLY A 58 23.85 -0.11 11.25
N GLY A 59 24.49 0.79 12.01
CA GLY A 59 23.79 1.75 12.86
C GLY A 59 22.90 2.73 12.09
N ALA A 60 23.38 3.25 10.94
CA ALA A 60 22.58 4.13 10.09
C ALA A 60 21.37 3.39 9.51
N PHE A 61 21.58 2.15 9.03
CA PHE A 61 20.49 1.29 8.56
C PHE A 61 19.46 1.02 9.66
N ALA A 62 19.90 0.69 10.88
CA ALA A 62 19.02 0.42 12.01
C ALA A 62 18.17 1.65 12.41
N VAL A 63 18.77 2.86 12.41
CA VAL A 63 18.04 4.10 12.70
C VAL A 63 16.98 4.38 11.63
N VAL A 64 17.32 4.26 10.35
CA VAL A 64 16.35 4.46 9.27
C VAL A 64 15.24 3.41 9.32
N GLN A 65 15.59 2.16 9.64
CA GLN A 65 14.61 1.10 9.84
C GLN A 65 13.67 1.39 11.01
N ALA A 66 14.18 1.91 12.13
CA ALA A 66 13.35 2.32 13.26
C ALA A 66 12.35 3.43 12.87
N ILE A 67 12.82 4.44 12.13
CA ILE A 67 11.96 5.51 11.59
C ILE A 67 10.89 4.92 10.66
N HIS A 68 11.26 3.98 9.79
CA HIS A 68 10.33 3.29 8.90
C HIS A 68 9.24 2.54 9.68
N LEU A 69 9.61 1.80 10.73
CA LEU A 69 8.66 1.08 11.59
C LEU A 69 7.72 2.04 12.34
N LEU A 70 8.24 3.16 12.85
CA LEU A 70 7.41 4.18 13.51
C LEU A 70 6.44 4.83 12.53
N ALA A 71 6.89 5.13 11.30
CA ALA A 71 6.02 5.63 10.24
C ALA A 71 4.92 4.61 9.90
N MET A 72 5.26 3.32 9.77
CA MET A 72 4.26 2.28 9.57
C MET A 72 3.27 2.19 10.74
N ALA A 73 3.73 2.24 11.98
CA ALA A 73 2.86 2.23 13.16
C ALA A 73 1.90 3.43 13.17
N LEU A 74 2.39 4.63 12.85
CA LEU A 74 1.57 5.84 12.75
C LEU A 74 0.53 5.72 11.62
N SER A 75 0.95 5.24 10.44
CA SER A 75 0.05 5.02 9.31
C SER A 75 -1.04 4.00 9.65
N GLY A 76 -0.67 2.87 10.27
CA GLY A 76 -1.58 1.82 10.70
C GLY A 76 -2.58 2.32 11.74
N GLY A 77 -2.13 3.10 12.72
CA GLY A 77 -3.00 3.75 13.70
C GLY A 77 -4.01 4.69 13.04
N ALA A 78 -3.57 5.54 12.11
CA ALA A 78 -4.45 6.45 11.37
C ALA A 78 -5.49 5.70 10.50
N ILE A 79 -5.08 4.60 9.86
CA ILE A 79 -5.95 3.74 9.06
C ILE A 79 -6.96 3.02 9.96
N LEU A 80 -6.53 2.47 11.10
CA LEU A 80 -7.40 1.79 12.06
C LEU A 80 -8.43 2.75 12.67
N ILE A 81 -8.00 3.93 13.10
CA ILE A 81 -8.88 4.94 13.70
C ILE A 81 -9.91 5.44 12.67
N SER A 82 -9.47 5.82 11.46
CA SER A 82 -10.39 6.33 10.44
C SER A 82 -11.41 5.28 10.00
N ASN A 83 -10.97 4.06 9.68
CA ASN A 83 -11.86 3.00 9.23
C ASN A 83 -12.71 2.45 10.38
N GLY A 84 -12.16 2.32 11.57
CA GLY A 84 -12.91 1.96 12.78
C GLY A 84 -14.01 2.97 13.08
N ARG A 85 -13.78 4.26 12.84
CA ARG A 85 -14.83 5.28 12.96
C ARG A 85 -15.94 5.11 11.91
N LEU A 86 -15.59 4.83 10.66
CA LEU A 86 -16.55 4.57 9.56
C LEU A 86 -17.39 3.30 9.79
N LEU A 87 -16.79 2.27 10.39
CA LEU A 87 -17.47 1.04 10.80
C LEU A 87 -18.31 1.21 12.07
N GLY A 88 -18.21 2.37 12.73
CA GLY A 88 -18.86 2.60 14.02
C GLY A 88 -18.29 1.70 15.12
N LEU A 89 -16.98 1.43 15.13
CA LEU A 89 -16.29 0.65 16.15
C LEU A 89 -15.44 1.53 17.10
N LEU A 90 -14.90 2.65 16.62
CA LEU A 90 -14.01 3.54 17.37
C LEU A 90 -14.51 4.99 17.36
N LEU A 91 -14.21 5.74 18.43
CA LEU A 91 -14.44 7.19 18.55
C LEU A 91 -15.87 7.65 18.16
N ARG A 92 -16.89 6.88 18.56
CA ARG A 92 -18.30 7.11 18.18
C ARG A 92 -18.84 8.47 18.62
N ASP A 93 -18.34 8.97 19.74
CA ASP A 93 -18.75 10.26 20.34
C ASP A 93 -18.14 11.48 19.63
N GLN A 94 -17.23 11.26 18.67
CA GLN A 94 -16.56 12.33 17.92
C GLN A 94 -17.17 12.49 16.52
N PRO A 95 -17.24 13.73 15.99
CA PRO A 95 -17.71 13.97 14.62
C PRO A 95 -16.86 13.19 13.60
N VAL A 96 -17.54 12.44 12.71
CA VAL A 96 -16.87 11.55 11.75
C VAL A 96 -15.87 12.31 10.87
N GLN A 97 -16.25 13.48 10.36
CA GLN A 97 -15.39 14.27 9.48
C GLN A 97 -14.10 14.73 10.19
N THR A 98 -14.19 15.13 11.46
CA THR A 98 -13.01 15.51 12.27
C THR A 98 -12.01 14.37 12.38
N ILE A 99 -12.50 13.14 12.61
CA ILE A 99 -11.64 11.96 12.70
C ILE A 99 -11.02 11.64 11.34
N LEU A 100 -11.80 11.70 10.25
CA LEU A 100 -11.32 11.42 8.89
C LEU A 100 -10.21 12.39 8.46
N ILE A 101 -10.40 13.70 8.65
CA ILE A 101 -9.43 14.74 8.27
C ILE A 101 -8.12 14.57 9.05
N LYS A 102 -8.20 14.46 10.38
CA LYS A 102 -7.01 14.32 11.24
C LYS A 102 -6.26 13.03 10.93
N SER A 103 -6.98 11.92 10.80
CA SER A 103 -6.37 10.63 10.47
C SER A 103 -5.75 10.65 9.08
N HIS A 104 -6.42 11.24 8.08
CA HIS A 104 -5.87 11.33 6.74
C HIS A 104 -4.56 12.13 6.73
N ARG A 105 -4.50 13.27 7.42
CA ARG A 105 -3.26 14.06 7.53
C ARG A 105 -2.10 13.25 8.13
N LEU A 106 -2.34 12.54 9.24
CA LEU A 106 -1.33 11.68 9.86
C LEU A 106 -0.92 10.53 8.93
N PHE A 107 -1.88 9.94 8.23
CA PHE A 107 -1.63 8.90 7.24
C PHE A 107 -0.74 9.40 6.08
N VAL A 108 -0.99 10.60 5.53
CA VAL A 108 -0.15 11.14 4.44
C VAL A 108 1.28 11.41 4.92
N ILE A 109 1.44 12.04 6.08
CA ILE A 109 2.76 12.33 6.65
C ILE A 109 3.54 11.03 6.88
N SER A 110 2.90 10.04 7.53
CA SER A 110 3.53 8.75 7.79
C SER A 110 3.84 7.97 6.52
N LEU A 111 2.98 8.00 5.51
CA LEU A 111 3.22 7.37 4.21
C LEU A 111 4.46 7.97 3.52
N ILE A 112 4.60 9.30 3.52
CA ILE A 112 5.77 9.96 2.93
C ILE A 112 7.05 9.52 3.64
N ILE A 113 7.06 9.53 4.97
CA ILE A 113 8.22 9.07 5.76
C ILE A 113 8.53 7.59 5.47
N ALA A 114 7.50 6.74 5.40
CA ALA A 114 7.66 5.32 5.11
C ALA A 114 8.22 5.08 3.70
N ILE A 115 7.78 5.83 2.69
CA ILE A 115 8.30 5.72 1.32
C ILE A 115 9.78 6.14 1.27
N ILE A 116 10.13 7.31 1.83
CA ILE A 116 11.50 7.82 1.79
C ILE A 116 12.46 6.86 2.51
N SER A 117 12.11 6.44 3.73
CA SER A 117 12.90 5.48 4.50
C SER A 117 12.96 4.10 3.84
N GLY A 118 11.85 3.66 3.21
CA GLY A 118 11.79 2.39 2.48
C GLY A 118 12.67 2.38 1.23
N VAL A 119 12.75 3.48 0.50
CA VAL A 119 13.66 3.64 -0.65
C VAL A 119 15.12 3.55 -0.18
N PHE A 120 15.49 4.24 0.89
CA PHE A 120 16.83 4.12 1.48
C PHE A 120 17.16 2.66 1.85
N MET A 121 16.24 1.98 2.54
CA MET A 121 16.42 0.58 2.92
C MET A 121 16.55 -0.32 1.70
N ALA A 122 15.75 -0.09 0.66
CA ALA A 122 15.81 -0.85 -0.60
C ALA A 122 17.17 -0.71 -1.27
N CYS A 123 17.77 0.49 -1.28
CA CYS A 123 19.12 0.68 -1.80
C CYS A 123 20.17 -0.17 -1.05
N GLY A 124 20.02 -0.37 0.27
CA GLY A 124 20.97 -1.16 1.05
C GLY A 124 20.98 -2.66 0.74
N VAL A 125 19.91 -3.19 0.13
CA VAL A 125 19.73 -4.63 -0.11
C VAL A 125 19.11 -4.92 -1.50
N ALA A 126 19.33 -4.03 -2.47
CA ALA A 126 18.59 -4.01 -3.73
C ALA A 126 18.69 -5.32 -4.53
N THR A 127 19.90 -5.85 -4.75
CA THR A 127 20.07 -7.11 -5.49
C THR A 127 19.55 -8.33 -4.74
N LYS A 128 19.29 -8.23 -3.42
CA LYS A 128 18.65 -9.30 -2.66
C LYS A 128 17.14 -9.28 -2.83
N ILE A 129 16.53 -8.10 -2.69
CA ILE A 129 15.06 -7.96 -2.67
C ILE A 129 14.42 -8.16 -4.04
N ILE A 130 15.15 -7.93 -5.14
CA ILE A 130 14.63 -8.11 -6.50
C ILE A 130 14.17 -9.55 -6.77
N TYR A 131 14.85 -10.53 -6.18
CA TYR A 131 14.53 -11.95 -6.32
C TYR A 131 13.48 -12.45 -5.33
N LEU A 132 13.04 -11.61 -4.38
CA LEU A 132 12.02 -11.99 -3.41
C LEU A 132 10.63 -11.70 -3.98
N PRO A 133 9.79 -12.72 -4.27
CA PRO A 133 8.45 -12.48 -4.80
C PRO A 133 7.60 -11.61 -3.85
N VAL A 134 7.82 -11.73 -2.54
CA VAL A 134 7.09 -10.94 -1.54
C VAL A 134 7.40 -9.45 -1.60
N TYR A 135 8.59 -9.05 -2.05
CA TYR A 135 8.90 -7.63 -2.25
C TYR A 135 7.98 -7.04 -3.32
N TRP A 136 7.79 -7.74 -4.44
CA TRP A 136 6.90 -7.31 -5.51
C TRP A 136 5.43 -7.27 -5.09
N ILE A 137 4.98 -8.27 -4.31
CA ILE A 137 3.62 -8.26 -3.73
C ILE A 137 3.44 -7.04 -2.82
N LYS A 138 4.44 -6.70 -1.98
CA LYS A 138 4.41 -5.49 -1.16
C LYS A 138 4.28 -4.24 -2.00
N MET A 139 5.07 -4.11 -3.07
CA MET A 139 5.05 -2.93 -3.95
C MET A 139 3.70 -2.80 -4.68
N LEU A 140 3.12 -3.91 -5.14
CA LEU A 140 1.77 -3.92 -5.73
C LEU A 140 0.70 -3.53 -4.70
N ALA A 141 0.74 -4.11 -3.49
CA ALA A 141 -0.19 -3.78 -2.41
C ALA A 141 -0.08 -2.30 -1.99
N LEU A 142 1.14 -1.76 -1.92
CA LEU A 142 1.40 -0.36 -1.60
C LEU A 142 0.80 0.55 -2.68
N THR A 143 1.09 0.28 -3.95
CA THR A 143 0.53 1.04 -5.07
C THR A 143 -0.99 0.97 -5.08
N ALA A 144 -1.57 -0.22 -4.91
CA ALA A 144 -3.02 -0.39 -4.82
C ALA A 144 -3.62 0.36 -3.63
N GLY A 145 -2.96 0.34 -2.46
CA GLY A 145 -3.39 1.06 -1.26
C GLY A 145 -3.37 2.57 -1.42
N VAL A 146 -2.32 3.11 -2.04
CA VAL A 146 -2.21 4.53 -2.38
C VAL A 146 -3.31 4.93 -3.36
N LEU A 147 -3.40 4.24 -4.50
CA LEU A 147 -4.43 4.53 -5.50
C LEU A 147 -5.84 4.44 -4.91
N PHE A 148 -6.15 3.35 -4.21
CA PHE A 148 -7.45 3.19 -3.55
C PHE A 148 -7.73 4.32 -2.56
N THR A 149 -6.75 4.70 -1.74
CA THR A 149 -6.95 5.74 -0.73
C THR A 149 -7.23 7.09 -1.39
N PHE A 150 -6.40 7.53 -2.33
CA PHE A 150 -6.48 8.89 -2.88
C PHE A 150 -7.47 9.05 -4.05
N THR A 151 -7.70 8.00 -4.84
CA THR A 151 -8.56 8.09 -6.05
C THR A 151 -9.97 7.55 -5.84
N ILE A 152 -10.18 6.70 -4.82
CA ILE A 152 -11.48 6.08 -4.56
C ILE A 152 -12.01 6.54 -3.20
N LYS A 153 -11.31 6.21 -2.11
CA LYS A 153 -11.83 6.42 -0.75
C LYS A 153 -11.93 7.91 -0.38
N GLN A 154 -10.90 8.71 -0.62
CA GLN A 154 -10.93 10.14 -0.25
C GLN A 154 -12.00 10.91 -1.04
N PRO A 155 -12.09 10.78 -2.38
CA PRO A 155 -13.15 11.43 -3.15
C PRO A 155 -14.54 10.94 -2.75
N LEU A 156 -14.72 9.64 -2.50
CA LEU A 156 -15.99 9.07 -2.06
C LEU A 156 -16.48 9.71 -0.76
N LEU A 157 -15.59 10.00 0.19
CA LEU A 157 -15.94 10.53 1.51
C LEU A 157 -15.98 12.08 1.57
N ALA A 158 -15.65 12.77 0.48
CA ALA A 158 -15.54 14.22 0.45
C ALA A 158 -16.89 14.95 0.62
N ASP A 159 -17.96 14.40 0.03
CA ASP A 159 -19.30 15.02 0.00
C ASP A 159 -20.14 14.74 1.26
N GLY A 160 -19.51 14.25 2.34
CA GLY A 160 -20.17 13.91 3.60
C GLY A 160 -20.62 12.45 3.65
N VAL A 161 -20.34 11.79 4.78
CA VAL A 161 -20.59 10.35 4.98
C VAL A 161 -22.10 10.07 5.08
N GLU A 162 -22.85 11.03 5.59
CA GLU A 162 -24.30 11.05 5.76
C GLU A 162 -25.08 10.93 4.44
N ASN A 163 -24.50 11.37 3.32
CA ASN A 163 -25.13 11.34 2.00
C ASN A 163 -24.92 10.00 1.27
N LEU A 164 -24.15 9.08 1.85
CA LEU A 164 -23.74 7.82 1.22
C LEU A 164 -24.51 6.63 1.78
N ASN A 165 -24.68 5.60 0.95
CA ASN A 165 -25.21 4.33 1.43
C ASN A 165 -24.26 3.75 2.51
N PRO A 166 -24.76 3.42 3.72
CA PRO A 166 -23.93 2.87 4.81
C PRO A 166 -23.14 1.62 4.43
N TRP A 167 -23.68 0.78 3.54
CA TRP A 167 -22.98 -0.43 3.08
C TRP A 167 -21.77 -0.10 2.20
N VAL A 168 -21.85 0.95 1.39
CA VAL A 168 -20.73 1.42 0.56
C VAL A 168 -19.61 1.96 1.44
N VAL A 169 -19.96 2.74 2.47
CA VAL A 169 -19.00 3.28 3.45
C VAL A 169 -18.29 2.15 4.20
N ARG A 170 -19.06 1.15 4.69
CA ARG A 170 -18.51 -0.02 5.37
C ARG A 170 -17.61 -0.86 4.45
N ALA A 171 -18.03 -1.10 3.21
CA ALA A 171 -17.24 -1.84 2.23
C ALA A 171 -15.91 -1.11 1.92
N ALA A 172 -15.95 0.21 1.73
CA ALA A 172 -14.74 1.01 1.52
C ALA A 172 -13.80 0.97 2.73
N ALA A 173 -14.35 0.98 3.95
CA ALA A 173 -13.57 0.88 5.18
C ALA A 173 -12.89 -0.49 5.32
N VAL A 174 -13.61 -1.59 5.07
CA VAL A 174 -13.06 -2.95 5.08
C VAL A 174 -11.99 -3.11 4.00
N ALA A 175 -12.27 -2.67 2.76
CA ALA A 175 -11.30 -2.72 1.68
C ALA A 175 -10.01 -1.94 2.02
N SER A 176 -10.13 -0.76 2.63
CA SER A 176 -9.00 0.02 3.12
C SER A 176 -8.16 -0.78 4.12
N LEU A 177 -8.82 -1.40 5.12
CA LEU A 177 -8.14 -2.19 6.14
C LEU A 177 -7.42 -3.38 5.54
N THR A 178 -8.07 -4.13 4.64
CA THR A 178 -7.48 -5.31 3.99
C THR A 178 -6.25 -4.96 3.17
N VAL A 179 -6.32 -3.90 2.35
CA VAL A 179 -5.19 -3.50 1.50
C VAL A 179 -4.00 -3.05 2.35
N TRP A 180 -4.22 -2.17 3.32
CA TRP A 180 -3.13 -1.67 4.17
C TRP A 180 -2.58 -2.72 5.13
N PHE A 181 -3.41 -3.65 5.61
CA PHE A 181 -2.93 -4.82 6.33
C PHE A 181 -2.01 -5.67 5.46
N THR A 182 -2.38 -5.87 4.18
CA THR A 182 -1.54 -6.61 3.23
C THR A 182 -0.18 -5.94 3.02
N VAL A 183 -0.13 -4.60 2.94
CA VAL A 183 1.13 -3.82 2.87
C VAL A 183 2.02 -4.08 4.09
N ALA A 184 1.43 -4.02 5.29
CA ALA A 184 2.17 -4.25 6.54
C ALA A 184 2.65 -5.72 6.66
N ALA A 185 1.78 -6.68 6.37
CA ALA A 185 2.07 -8.11 6.46
C ALA A 185 3.18 -8.53 5.50
N THR A 186 3.10 -8.12 4.24
CA THR A 186 4.14 -8.39 3.22
C THR A 186 5.45 -7.69 3.58
N GLY A 187 5.40 -6.50 4.18
CA GLY A 187 6.56 -5.82 4.75
C GLY A 187 7.30 -6.64 5.81
N ARG A 188 6.57 -7.24 6.75
CA ARG A 188 7.17 -8.12 7.76
C ARG A 188 7.72 -9.41 7.13
N TRP A 189 7.01 -9.95 6.15
CA TRP A 189 7.36 -11.21 5.49
C TRP A 189 8.68 -11.14 4.70
N ILE A 190 9.05 -9.97 4.16
CA ILE A 190 10.38 -9.76 3.54
C ILE A 190 11.51 -10.17 4.49
N GLY A 191 11.41 -9.84 5.78
CA GLY A 191 12.43 -10.18 6.79
C GLY A 191 12.46 -11.66 7.20
N TYR A 192 11.53 -12.48 6.71
CA TYR A 192 11.49 -13.93 6.94
C TYR A 192 11.76 -14.74 5.66
N SER A 193 11.87 -14.08 4.50
CA SER A 193 11.93 -14.74 3.19
C SER A 193 13.34 -14.89 2.63
N GLY A 194 14.37 -14.50 3.38
CA GLY A 194 15.77 -14.58 2.95
C GLY A 194 16.73 -14.21 4.07
#